data_AF-A0A2M8Q7P9-F1
#
_entry.id   AF-A0A2M8Q7P9-F1
#
_cell.length_a   1.000
_cell.length_b   1.000
_cell.length_c   1.000
_cell.angle_alpha   90.00
_cell.angle_beta   90.00
_cell.angle_gamma   90.00
#
_symmetry.space_group_name_H-M   'P 1'
#
loop_
_entity.id
_entity.type
_entity.pdbx_description
1 polymer ?
#
loop_
_entity_poly.entity_id
_entity_poly.type
_entity_poly.pdbx_seq_one_letter_code
_entity_poly.pdbx_strand_id
1 'polypeptide(L)'
;ALAKYNLSVARVAASIGANNSNAGGALLDNGQQAMVIRGIGLIRNADDISNIVVAESGGVPIYVKDVARVAVGAAPRTGIFAVGDDRDGVEGIVLMRRGENPSEVLRAIKEAVADLNQNRLPKDVRIVPIYDRTDLVNMTLRTVSRTLAEGLLVVLLVLVFF
;
A
#
# COMPACT_ATOMS: atom_id res chain seq x y z
N ALA A 1 33.89 -13.41 -3.13
CA ALA A 1 33.73 -13.58 -1.67
C ALA A 1 33.13 -14.95 -1.31
N LEU A 2 31.97 -15.33 -1.85
CA LEU A 2 31.31 -16.63 -1.55
C LEU A 2 32.21 -17.86 -1.75
N ALA A 3 32.94 -17.96 -2.87
CA ALA A 3 33.85 -19.07 -3.15
C ALA A 3 35.01 -19.19 -2.13
N LYS A 4 35.46 -18.06 -1.54
CA LYS A 4 36.52 -18.05 -0.50
C LYS A 4 36.09 -18.78 0.77
N TYR A 5 34.79 -18.69 1.10
CA TYR A 5 34.21 -19.30 2.29
C TYR A 5 33.41 -20.58 1.99
N ASN A 6 33.49 -21.09 0.75
CA ASN A 6 32.72 -22.23 0.28
C ASN A 6 31.20 -22.11 0.55
N LEU A 7 30.65 -20.90 0.40
CA LEU A 7 29.24 -20.61 0.67
C LEU A 7 28.40 -20.63 -0.60
N SER A 8 27.24 -21.28 -0.55
CA SER A 8 26.23 -21.22 -1.60
C SER A 8 25.27 -20.04 -1.39
N VAL A 9 24.69 -19.53 -2.49
CA VAL A 9 23.66 -18.49 -2.43
C VAL A 9 22.44 -18.97 -1.63
N ALA A 10 22.06 -20.24 -1.81
CA ALA A 10 20.96 -20.85 -1.06
C ALA A 10 21.21 -20.84 0.45
N ARG A 11 22.45 -21.06 0.90
CA ARG A 11 22.80 -20.99 2.32
C ARG A 11 22.63 -19.58 2.88
N VAL A 12 23.09 -18.56 2.14
CA VAL A 12 22.92 -17.15 2.55
C VAL A 12 21.43 -16.80 2.65
N ALA A 13 20.63 -17.18 1.65
CA ALA A 13 19.18 -16.94 1.66
C ALA A 13 18.49 -17.62 2.87
N ALA A 14 18.85 -18.87 3.16
CA ALA A 14 18.32 -19.60 4.31
C ALA A 14 18.69 -18.94 5.65
N SER A 15 19.95 -18.49 5.80
CA SER A 15 20.40 -17.77 7.00
C SER A 15 19.65 -16.46 7.20
N ILE A 16 19.41 -15.69 6.13
CA ILE A 16 18.64 -14.45 6.22
C ILE A 16 17.18 -14.75 6.62
N GLY A 17 16.55 -15.75 5.99
CA GLY A 17 15.18 -16.15 6.32
C GLY A 17 15.01 -16.61 7.78
N ALA A 18 15.96 -17.39 8.30
CA ALA A 18 15.94 -17.88 9.68
C ALA A 18 16.11 -16.75 10.72
N ASN A 19 16.82 -15.67 10.36
CA ASN A 19 17.08 -14.52 11.24
C ASN A 19 16.06 -13.37 11.02
N ASN A 20 14.87 -13.68 10.52
CA ASN A 20 13.80 -12.71 10.32
C ASN A 20 12.49 -13.14 11.01
N SER A 21 12.56 -13.44 12.30
CA SER A 21 11.38 -13.83 13.08
C SER A 21 11.50 -13.42 14.54
N ASN A 22 10.37 -13.13 15.17
CA ASN A 22 10.31 -12.94 16.62
C ASN A 22 9.91 -14.27 17.28
N ALA A 23 10.43 -14.52 18.48
CA ALA A 23 10.11 -15.71 19.27
C ALA A 23 9.33 -15.33 20.54
N GLY A 24 8.34 -16.13 20.92
CA GLY A 24 7.67 -16.02 22.22
C GLY A 24 8.37 -16.89 23.25
N GLY A 25 8.64 -16.36 24.44
CA GLY A 25 9.30 -17.07 25.54
C GLY A 25 8.37 -17.44 26.70
N ALA A 26 7.04 -17.33 26.51
CA ALA A 26 6.02 -17.49 27.54
C ALA A 26 6.17 -16.52 28.74
N LEU A 27 5.44 -16.79 29.83
CA LEU A 27 5.50 -16.01 31.06
C LEU A 27 6.51 -16.65 32.01
N LEU A 28 7.41 -15.83 32.57
CA LEU A 28 8.25 -16.17 33.70
C LEU A 28 7.54 -15.73 34.98
N ASP A 29 7.31 -16.67 35.88
CA ASP A 29 6.79 -16.38 37.20
C ASP A 29 7.88 -15.73 38.06
N ASN A 30 7.61 -14.52 38.55
CA ASN A 30 8.47 -13.76 39.47
C ASN A 30 7.68 -13.39 40.74
N GLY A 31 7.04 -14.37 41.36
CA GLY A 31 6.35 -14.24 42.64
C GLY A 31 4.98 -13.59 42.49
N GLN A 32 4.84 -12.31 42.84
CA GLN A 32 3.56 -11.58 42.68
C GLN A 32 3.40 -10.95 41.29
N GLN A 33 4.35 -11.16 40.38
CA GLN A 33 4.34 -10.59 39.04
C GLN A 33 4.71 -11.66 38.01
N ALA A 34 4.02 -11.66 36.87
CA ALA A 34 4.38 -12.47 35.71
C ALA A 34 5.11 -11.60 34.68
N MET A 35 6.29 -12.02 34.25
CA MET A 35 7.09 -11.31 33.25
C MET A 35 6.96 -11.99 31.88
N VAL A 36 6.62 -11.23 30.84
CA VAL A 36 6.55 -11.77 29.47
C VAL A 36 7.95 -11.82 28.87
N ILE A 37 8.40 -13.02 28.49
CA ILE A 37 9.65 -13.17 27.74
C ILE A 37 9.34 -13.10 26.24
N ARG A 38 10.07 -12.23 25.53
CA ARG A 38 9.96 -12.07 24.07
C ARG A 38 11.35 -11.98 23.44
N GLY A 39 11.62 -12.86 22.48
CA GLY A 39 12.76 -12.79 21.59
C GLY A 39 12.47 -11.80 20.45
N ILE A 40 13.34 -10.81 20.28
CA ILE A 40 13.28 -9.84 19.18
C ILE A 40 14.29 -10.28 18.13
N GLY A 41 13.80 -10.62 16.93
CA GLY A 41 14.64 -11.08 15.81
C GLY A 41 14.10 -10.68 14.43
N LEU A 42 13.13 -9.76 14.39
CA LEU A 42 12.66 -9.18 13.14
C LEU A 42 13.65 -8.16 12.60
N ILE A 43 14.01 -8.28 11.32
CA ILE A 43 14.88 -7.36 10.61
C ILE A 43 14.15 -6.02 10.41
N ARG A 44 14.79 -4.90 10.77
CA ARG A 44 14.20 -3.56 10.67
C ARG A 44 14.90 -2.66 9.66
N ASN A 45 16.19 -2.87 9.45
CA ASN A 45 17.01 -2.02 8.60
C ASN A 45 18.08 -2.83 7.85
N ALA A 46 18.82 -2.15 6.97
CA ALA A 46 19.89 -2.77 6.20
C ALA A 46 21.08 -3.24 7.06
N ASP A 47 21.33 -2.59 8.20
CA ASP A 47 22.41 -2.96 9.12
C ASP A 47 22.11 -4.28 9.82
N ASP A 48 20.84 -4.54 10.16
CA ASP A 48 20.40 -5.82 10.72
C ASP A 48 20.73 -6.96 9.76
N ILE A 49 20.39 -6.80 8.47
CA ILE A 49 20.73 -7.79 7.42
C ILE A 49 22.25 -7.97 7.32
N SER A 50 23.00 -6.87 7.36
CA SER A 50 24.46 -6.87 7.23
C SER A 50 25.16 -7.65 8.35
N ASN A 51 24.55 -7.67 9.54
CA ASN A 51 25.06 -8.35 10.74
C ASN A 51 24.50 -9.77 10.94
N ILE A 52 23.77 -10.32 9.97
CA ILE A 52 23.35 -11.73 10.00
C ILE A 52 24.57 -12.62 9.79
N VAL A 53 24.73 -13.62 10.66
CA VAL A 53 25.78 -14.64 10.55
C VAL A 53 25.36 -15.70 9.53
N VAL A 54 26.20 -15.93 8.52
CA VAL A 54 25.93 -16.89 7.43
C VAL A 54 26.73 -18.19 7.59
N ALA A 55 27.92 -18.11 8.18
CA ALA A 55 28.81 -19.23 8.45
C ALA A 55 29.78 -18.90 9.57
N GLU A 56 30.59 -19.87 9.95
CA GLU A 56 31.66 -19.74 10.91
C GLU A 56 32.88 -20.48 10.35
N SER A 57 34.07 -19.93 10.55
CA SER A 57 35.34 -20.54 10.14
C SER A 57 36.35 -20.40 11.26
N GLY A 58 36.67 -21.52 11.93
CA GLY A 58 37.68 -21.56 12.99
C GLY A 58 37.32 -20.70 14.20
N GLY A 59 36.04 -20.64 14.57
CA GLY A 59 35.51 -19.83 15.67
C GLY A 59 35.19 -18.38 15.29
N VAL A 60 35.50 -17.95 14.06
CA VAL A 60 35.22 -16.58 13.60
C VAL A 60 33.89 -16.55 12.83
N PRO A 61 32.88 -15.79 13.29
CA PRO A 61 31.62 -15.64 12.56
C PRO A 61 31.84 -14.87 11.27
N ILE A 62 31.21 -15.33 10.20
CA ILE A 62 31.19 -14.68 8.89
C ILE A 62 29.81 -14.07 8.70
N TYR A 63 29.77 -12.77 8.45
CA TYR A 63 28.55 -11.99 8.31
C TYR A 63 28.15 -11.81 6.84
N VAL A 64 26.90 -11.40 6.59
CA VAL A 64 26.44 -11.03 5.24
C VAL A 64 27.32 -9.93 4.65
N LYS A 65 27.72 -8.92 5.44
CA LYS A 65 28.62 -7.84 4.98
C LYS A 65 29.99 -8.31 4.50
N ASP A 66 30.46 -9.47 4.94
CA ASP A 66 31.75 -10.04 4.51
C ASP A 66 31.67 -10.73 3.15
N VAL A 67 30.46 -11.10 2.74
CA VAL A 67 30.20 -11.87 1.50
C VAL A 67 29.38 -11.14 0.46
N ALA A 68 28.66 -10.08 0.84
CA ALA A 68 27.74 -9.33 0.00
C ALA A 68 27.67 -7.85 0.42
N ARG A 69 27.18 -7.00 -0.48
CA ARG A 69 26.84 -5.60 -0.20
C ARG A 69 25.34 -5.48 0.05
N VAL A 70 24.95 -5.00 1.21
CA VAL A 70 23.56 -4.69 1.53
C VAL A 70 23.31 -3.23 1.17
N ALA A 71 22.27 -2.98 0.38
CA ALA A 71 21.85 -1.64 0.00
C ALA A 71 20.32 -1.61 -0.14
N VAL A 72 19.72 -0.46 0.15
CA VAL A 72 18.30 -0.24 -0.14
C VAL A 72 18.19 0.02 -1.64
N GLY A 73 17.54 -0.91 -2.35
CA GLY A 73 17.28 -0.80 -3.78
C GLY A 73 15.82 -0.50 -4.08
N ALA A 74 15.53 -0.13 -5.33
CA ALA A 74 14.17 -0.03 -5.81
C ALA A 74 13.61 -1.42 -6.13
N ALA A 75 12.34 -1.64 -5.82
CA ALA A 75 11.63 -2.83 -6.32
C ALA A 75 11.59 -2.81 -7.86
N PRO A 76 11.61 -3.98 -8.52
CA PRO A 76 11.35 -4.06 -9.96
C PRO A 76 10.04 -3.35 -10.31
N ARG A 77 10.09 -2.43 -11.27
CA ARG A 77 8.92 -1.67 -11.69
C ARG A 77 7.95 -2.60 -12.42
N THR A 78 6.73 -2.73 -11.90
CA THR A 78 5.63 -3.48 -12.54
C THR A 78 4.75 -2.60 -13.44
N GLY A 79 4.97 -1.28 -13.42
CA GLY A 79 4.26 -0.31 -14.24
C GLY A 79 4.95 1.06 -14.22
N ILE A 80 4.52 1.94 -15.11
CA ILE A 80 4.97 3.33 -15.20
C ILE A 80 3.71 4.19 -15.23
N PHE A 81 3.64 5.17 -14.33
CA PHE A 81 2.61 6.21 -14.32
C PHE A 81 3.20 7.50 -14.88
N ALA A 82 2.42 8.23 -15.68
CA ALA A 82 2.79 9.54 -16.19
C ALA A 82 1.53 10.36 -16.48
N VAL A 83 1.61 11.67 -16.25
CA VAL A 83 0.57 12.64 -16.60
C VAL A 83 1.19 13.68 -17.54
N GLY A 84 0.86 13.58 -18.82
CA GLY A 84 1.54 14.38 -19.86
C GLY A 84 3.02 14.00 -19.95
N ASP A 85 3.90 15.00 -19.84
CA ASP A 85 5.36 14.80 -19.83
C ASP A 85 5.92 14.52 -18.42
N ASP A 86 5.10 14.67 -17.38
CA ASP A 86 5.51 14.39 -16.01
C ASP A 86 5.43 12.88 -15.72
N ARG A 87 6.56 12.31 -15.30
CA ARG A 87 6.72 10.89 -14.99
C ARG A 87 7.03 10.66 -13.52
N ASP A 88 7.03 11.71 -12.71
CA ASP A 88 7.38 11.64 -11.30
C ASP A 88 6.12 11.70 -10.45
N GLY A 89 5.54 10.54 -10.16
CA GLY A 89 4.30 10.46 -9.40
C GLY A 89 3.91 9.05 -9.01
N VAL A 90 3.01 8.97 -8.04
CA VAL A 90 2.39 7.71 -7.59
C VAL A 90 0.91 7.76 -7.94
N GLU A 91 0.44 6.74 -8.64
CA GLU A 91 -0.98 6.57 -8.96
C GLU A 91 -1.69 5.78 -7.85
N GLY A 92 -2.89 6.23 -7.48
CA GLY A 92 -3.82 5.49 -6.63
C GLY A 92 -5.17 5.35 -7.32
N ILE A 93 -5.66 4.11 -7.45
CA ILE A 93 -6.99 3.81 -8.01
C ILE A 93 -7.94 3.44 -6.88
N VAL A 94 -9.07 4.13 -6.78
CA VAL A 94 -10.13 3.81 -5.82
C VAL A 94 -11.19 2.98 -6.51
N LEU A 95 -11.39 1.76 -6.01
CA LEU A 95 -12.42 0.84 -6.50
C LEU A 95 -13.64 0.87 -5.58
N MET A 96 -14.80 1.12 -6.16
CA MET A 96 -16.07 1.06 -5.45
C MET A 96 -16.50 -0.40 -5.25
N ARG A 97 -17.04 -0.72 -4.06
CA ARG A 97 -17.61 -2.04 -3.80
C ARG A 97 -18.83 -2.28 -4.69
N ARG A 98 -19.06 -3.55 -5.05
CA ARG A 98 -20.20 -3.94 -5.87
C ARG A 98 -21.51 -3.66 -5.12
N GLY A 99 -22.46 -3.02 -5.79
CA GLY A 99 -23.80 -2.72 -5.25
C GLY A 99 -23.90 -1.41 -4.46
N GLU A 100 -22.79 -0.70 -4.25
CA GLU A 100 -22.80 0.62 -3.62
C GLU A 100 -23.32 1.71 -4.55
N ASN A 101 -23.78 2.81 -3.96
CA ASN A 101 -24.23 3.99 -4.72
C ASN A 101 -23.02 4.83 -5.16
N PRO A 102 -22.78 5.02 -6.48
CA PRO A 102 -21.67 5.82 -6.98
C PRO A 102 -21.66 7.26 -6.48
N SER A 103 -22.82 7.92 -6.38
CA SER A 103 -22.90 9.33 -5.98
C SER A 103 -22.47 9.54 -4.54
N GLU A 104 -22.89 8.63 -3.65
CA GLU A 104 -22.51 8.65 -2.23
C GLU A 104 -21.02 8.37 -2.05
N VAL A 105 -20.51 7.36 -2.74
CA VAL A 105 -19.09 6.97 -2.67
C VAL A 105 -18.20 8.07 -3.23
N LEU A 106 -18.55 8.67 -4.37
CA LEU A 106 -17.78 9.78 -4.95
C LEU A 106 -17.73 11.00 -4.03
N ARG A 107 -18.84 11.33 -3.35
CA ARG A 107 -18.87 12.40 -2.35
C ARG A 107 -17.92 12.11 -1.19
N ALA A 108 -18.00 10.92 -0.60
CA ALA A 108 -17.13 10.52 0.50
C ALA A 108 -15.65 10.52 0.12
N ILE A 109 -15.31 10.09 -1.10
CA ILE A 109 -13.93 10.14 -1.61
C ILE A 109 -13.43 11.58 -1.70
N LYS A 110 -14.24 12.51 -2.21
CA LYS A 110 -13.85 13.93 -2.33
C LYS A 110 -13.59 14.56 -0.97
N GLU A 111 -14.45 14.27 0.01
CA GLU A 111 -14.27 14.73 1.39
C GLU A 111 -12.99 14.16 2.03
N ALA A 112 -12.73 12.86 1.84
CA ALA A 112 -11.52 12.23 2.35
C ALA A 112 -10.25 12.80 1.69
N VAL A 113 -10.25 13.02 0.37
CA VAL A 113 -9.13 13.63 -0.35
C VAL A 113 -8.90 15.08 0.10
N ALA A 114 -9.97 15.84 0.36
CA ALA A 114 -9.87 17.18 0.90
C ALA A 114 -9.23 17.18 2.30
N ASP A 115 -9.66 16.30 3.21
CA ASP A 115 -9.06 16.17 4.54
C ASP A 115 -7.58 15.77 4.48
N LEU A 116 -7.23 14.81 3.62
CA LEU A 116 -5.85 14.38 3.44
C LEU A 116 -4.94 15.53 2.98
N ASN A 117 -5.39 16.26 1.95
CA ASN A 117 -4.66 17.40 1.38
C ASN A 117 -4.51 18.58 2.35
N GLN A 118 -5.43 18.74 3.31
CA GLN A 118 -5.41 19.87 4.25
C GLN A 118 -4.66 19.55 5.54
N ASN A 119 -4.84 18.34 6.08
CA ASN A 119 -4.52 18.07 7.49
C ASN A 119 -3.51 16.95 7.71
N ARG A 120 -3.29 16.04 6.74
CA ARG A 120 -2.50 14.80 6.99
C ARG A 120 -1.27 14.63 6.11
N LEU A 121 -1.29 15.20 4.91
CA LEU A 121 -0.15 15.08 4.00
C LEU A 121 0.96 16.07 4.37
N PRO A 122 2.24 15.68 4.15
CA PRO A 122 3.37 16.60 4.16
C PRO A 122 3.15 17.78 3.20
N LYS A 123 3.78 18.92 3.48
CA LYS A 123 3.55 20.19 2.75
C LYS A 123 3.89 20.12 1.26
N ASP A 124 4.75 19.18 0.87
CA ASP A 124 5.25 18.93 -0.47
C ASP A 124 4.46 17.86 -1.23
N VAL A 125 3.44 17.24 -0.61
CA VAL A 125 2.64 16.16 -1.22
C VAL A 125 1.19 16.57 -1.35
N ARG A 126 0.61 16.38 -2.55
CA ARG A 126 -0.81 16.63 -2.80
C ARG A 126 -1.40 15.53 -3.67
N ILE A 127 -2.60 15.09 -3.32
CA ILE A 127 -3.42 14.19 -4.12
C ILE A 127 -4.23 15.03 -5.12
N VAL A 128 -4.01 14.81 -6.41
CA VAL A 128 -4.74 15.48 -7.50
C VAL A 128 -5.55 14.43 -8.28
N PRO A 129 -6.88 14.59 -8.42
CA PRO A 129 -7.69 13.67 -9.19
C PRO A 129 -7.41 13.82 -10.69
N ILE A 130 -7.04 12.72 -11.35
CA ILE A 130 -6.85 12.65 -12.81
C ILE A 130 -8.11 12.22 -13.57
N TYR A 131 -9.03 11.55 -12.89
CA TYR A 131 -10.26 11.02 -13.45
C TYR A 131 -11.36 11.02 -12.40
N ASP A 132 -12.50 11.64 -12.72
CA ASP A 132 -13.67 11.73 -11.84
C ASP A 132 -14.94 11.32 -12.63
N ARG A 133 -15.67 10.33 -12.10
CA ARG A 133 -16.92 9.82 -12.70
C ARG A 133 -18.15 10.67 -12.37
N THR A 134 -18.03 11.68 -11.52
CA THR A 134 -19.13 12.53 -11.08
C THR A 134 -19.87 13.17 -12.25
N ASP A 135 -19.13 13.66 -13.25
CA ASP A 135 -19.74 14.36 -14.39
C ASP A 135 -20.62 13.43 -15.23
N LEU A 136 -20.15 12.21 -15.46
CA LEU A 136 -20.92 11.21 -16.20
C LEU A 136 -22.21 10.82 -15.47
N VAL A 137 -22.13 10.63 -14.15
CA VAL A 137 -23.30 10.31 -13.31
C VAL A 137 -24.30 11.47 -13.35
N ASN A 138 -23.84 12.70 -13.16
CA ASN A 138 -24.70 13.88 -13.17
C ASN A 138 -25.36 14.12 -14.53
N MET A 139 -24.63 13.92 -15.62
CA MET A 139 -25.17 14.06 -16.97
C MET A 139 -26.23 13.00 -17.26
N THR A 140 -26.03 11.77 -16.78
CA THR A 140 -27.01 10.67 -16.93
C THR A 140 -28.28 10.98 -16.16
N LEU A 141 -28.16 11.37 -14.87
CA LEU A 141 -29.30 11.74 -14.04
C LEU A 141 -30.09 12.90 -14.64
N ARG A 142 -29.40 13.96 -15.08
CA ARG A 142 -30.04 15.12 -15.70
C ARG A 142 -30.82 14.74 -16.96
N THR A 143 -30.20 13.93 -17.82
CA THR A 143 -30.84 13.49 -19.07
C THR A 143 -32.10 12.67 -18.77
N VAL A 144 -32.02 11.69 -17.86
CA VAL A 144 -33.17 10.87 -17.46
C VAL A 144 -34.28 11.71 -16.84
N SER A 145 -33.95 12.59 -15.89
CA SER A 145 -34.93 13.47 -15.24
C SER A 145 -35.63 14.38 -16.25
N ARG A 146 -34.89 14.94 -17.21
CA ARG A 146 -35.45 15.77 -18.27
C ARG A 146 -36.40 14.98 -19.16
N THR A 147 -35.99 13.80 -19.64
CA THR A 147 -36.82 12.95 -20.49
C THR A 147 -38.11 12.51 -19.78
N LEU A 148 -38.03 12.17 -18.49
CA LEU A 148 -39.22 11.82 -17.69
C LEU A 148 -40.17 13.01 -17.52
N ALA A 149 -39.63 14.21 -17.27
CA ALA A 149 -40.44 15.42 -17.14
C ALA A 149 -41.12 15.81 -18.46
N GLU A 150 -40.39 15.73 -19.58
CA GLU A 150 -40.94 15.97 -20.92
C GLU A 150 -42.04 14.94 -21.25
N GLY A 151 -41.82 13.66 -20.95
CA GLY A 151 -42.81 12.61 -21.12
C GLY A 151 -44.09 12.84 -20.29
N LEU A 152 -43.95 13.20 -19.01
CA LEU A 152 -45.07 13.54 -18.14
C LEU A 152 -45.88 14.72 -18.70
N LEU A 153 -45.20 15.76 -19.17
CA LEU A 153 -45.83 16.94 -19.74
C LEU A 153 -46.67 16.59 -20.97
N VAL A 154 -46.14 15.74 -21.87
CA VAL A 154 -46.88 15.27 -23.05
C VAL A 154 -48.15 14.51 -22.65
N VAL A 155 -48.07 13.60 -21.67
CA VAL A 155 -49.24 12.85 -21.19
C VAL A 155 -50.31 13.79 -20.62
N LEU A 156 -49.90 14.77 -19.81
CA LEU A 156 -50.82 15.76 -19.25
C LEU A 156 -51.52 16.59 -20.32
N LEU A 157 -50.80 17.00 -21.36
CA LEU A 157 -51.40 17.73 -22.48
C LEU A 157 -52.47 16.87 -23.17
N VAL A 158 -52.19 15.60 -23.46
CA VAL A 158 -53.18 14.71 -24.11
C VAL A 158 -54.45 14.57 -23.28
N LEU A 159 -54.34 14.37 -21.95
CA LEU A 159 -55.49 14.23 -21.04
C LEU A 159 -56.35 15.49 -20.90
N VAL A 160 -55.80 16.68 -21.18
CA VAL A 160 -56.54 17.95 -21.10
C VAL A 160 -57.28 18.24 -22.40
N PHE A 161 -56.74 17.82 -23.54
CA PHE A 161 -57.31 18.12 -24.86
C PHE A 161 -58.26 17.06 -25.42
N PHE A 162 -58.22 15.82 -24.91
CA PHE A 162 -59.07 14.69 -25.32
C PHE A 162 -59.80 14.10 -24.13
#